data_AF-A0A532UML0-F1
#
_entry.id   AF-A0A532UML0-F1
#
_cell.length_a   1.000
_cell.length_b   1.000
_cell.length_c   1.000
_cell.angle_alpha   90.00
_cell.angle_beta   90.00
_cell.angle_gamma   90.00
#
_symmetry.space_group_name_H-M   'P 1'
#
loop_
_entity.id
_entity.type
_entity.pdbx_description
1 polymer ?
#
loop_
_entity_poly.entity_id
_entity_poly.type
_entity_poly.pdbx_seq_one_letter_code
_entity_poly.pdbx_strand_id
1 'polypeptide(L)'
;MRCTRYGNAVLGIILALLISLPSFADHKKGYQLYTQGDYQGAIKEFHASLEMAPDFWYAQFMIGRCYKKLGNFNQAIAELKKAEAITRDNSQKFTTAYEFADIYYMQKNYREAISTLNRSKGFATKTKEKGALNKLLGMCYINMKNFKQAASALEEAARHLPQDYDVLSNLGKCYVELDNTDGIIKALSQAIKLHSNDAESIVFLGRAYLKKGEFANAVRVGEQGERVAPRNTKIRFILGNAYLGVKNYQGAIKSFRAVLEVEPNNGSAMKLLGESYKMVEDFGQAVDYLLRAASFLPDDPAIFDSLGFIYEKNKRFEDALKAYEQAYTLKPDPQYKASIDRINKRLQKAEQTSPPPPLS
;
A
#
# COMPACT_ATOMS: atom_id res chain seq x y z
N MET A 1 -28.57 -19.52 -44.08
CA MET A 1 -27.52 -18.82 -43.30
C MET A 1 -26.36 -19.78 -43.05
N ARG A 2 -25.41 -19.82 -43.98
CA ARG A 2 -24.17 -20.62 -43.94
C ARG A 2 -23.02 -19.63 -44.10
N CYS A 3 -22.35 -19.24 -43.01
CA CYS A 3 -21.13 -18.41 -43.06
C CYS A 3 -20.34 -18.49 -41.74
N THR A 4 -20.00 -19.69 -41.26
CA THR A 4 -19.13 -19.88 -40.07
C THR A 4 -18.24 -21.12 -40.11
N ARG A 5 -17.89 -21.64 -41.30
CA ARG A 5 -17.01 -22.83 -41.41
C ARG A 5 -15.75 -22.71 -42.29
N TYR A 6 -15.53 -21.59 -42.98
CA TYR A 6 -14.38 -21.46 -43.90
C TYR A 6 -13.19 -20.64 -43.34
N GLY A 7 -13.33 -19.91 -42.23
CA GLY A 7 -12.22 -19.13 -41.63
C GLY A 7 -11.21 -19.96 -40.82
N ASN A 8 -11.69 -20.98 -40.08
CA ASN A 8 -10.81 -21.83 -39.27
C ASN A 8 -10.12 -22.96 -40.06
N ALA A 9 -10.66 -23.31 -41.24
CA ALA A 9 -10.03 -24.30 -42.12
C ALA A 9 -8.81 -23.71 -42.86
N VAL A 10 -8.86 -22.45 -43.30
CA VAL A 10 -7.75 -21.81 -44.02
C VAL A 10 -6.60 -21.43 -43.07
N LEU A 11 -6.89 -20.99 -41.83
CA LEU A 11 -5.86 -20.78 -40.82
C LEU A 11 -5.24 -22.11 -40.35
N GLY A 12 -6.03 -23.18 -40.21
CA GLY A 12 -5.53 -24.51 -39.86
C GLY A 12 -4.68 -25.15 -40.96
N ILE A 13 -5.01 -24.92 -42.25
CA ILE A 13 -4.27 -25.44 -43.40
C ILE A 13 -3.00 -24.63 -43.67
N ILE A 14 -3.00 -23.30 -43.46
CA ILE A 14 -1.79 -22.48 -43.53
C ILE A 14 -0.85 -22.77 -42.34
N LEU A 15 -1.38 -23.01 -41.14
CA LEU A 15 -0.55 -23.49 -40.01
C LEU A 15 -0.01 -24.90 -40.28
N ALA A 16 -0.82 -25.81 -40.87
CA ALA A 16 -0.40 -27.17 -41.19
C ALA A 16 0.62 -27.24 -42.34
N LEU A 17 0.57 -26.35 -43.32
CA LEU A 17 1.56 -26.24 -44.41
C LEU A 17 2.82 -25.45 -44.00
N LEU A 18 2.77 -24.65 -42.93
CA LEU A 18 3.95 -24.00 -42.33
C LEU A 18 4.67 -24.88 -41.31
N ILE A 19 4.03 -25.95 -40.83
CA ILE A 19 4.62 -26.93 -39.89
C ILE A 19 5.64 -27.87 -40.57
N SER A 20 5.68 -27.92 -41.90
CA SER A 20 6.64 -28.72 -42.68
C SER A 20 7.91 -27.96 -43.09
N LEU A 21 8.07 -26.69 -42.72
CA LEU A 21 9.33 -25.95 -42.90
C LEU A 21 10.16 -26.02 -41.60
N PRO A 22 11.42 -26.50 -41.65
CA PRO A 22 12.29 -26.65 -40.47
C PRO A 22 12.39 -25.39 -39.60
N SER A 23 12.34 -24.20 -40.22
CA SER A 23 12.39 -22.90 -39.56
C SER A 23 11.27 -22.65 -38.53
N PHE A 24 10.13 -23.36 -38.63
CA PHE A 24 9.02 -23.23 -37.70
C PHE A 24 9.00 -24.30 -36.58
N ALA A 25 9.82 -25.34 -36.66
CA ALA A 25 9.91 -26.35 -35.61
C ALA A 25 10.85 -25.90 -34.47
N ASP A 26 11.99 -25.30 -34.83
CA ASP A 26 13.07 -25.01 -33.87
C ASP A 26 12.74 -23.85 -32.93
N HIS A 27 12.02 -22.81 -33.39
CA HIS A 27 11.60 -21.72 -32.50
C HIS A 27 10.56 -22.17 -31.46
N LYS A 28 9.72 -23.17 -31.77
CA LYS A 28 8.77 -23.73 -30.81
C LYS A 28 9.50 -24.48 -29.72
N LYS A 29 10.50 -25.28 -30.09
CA LYS A 29 11.37 -25.99 -29.15
C LYS A 29 12.18 -24.99 -28.29
N GLY A 30 12.76 -23.96 -28.90
CA GLY A 30 13.42 -22.87 -28.17
C GLY A 30 12.49 -22.18 -27.17
N TYR A 31 11.25 -21.89 -27.56
CA TYR A 31 10.25 -21.31 -26.65
C TYR A 31 9.84 -22.27 -25.53
N GLN A 32 9.69 -23.57 -25.82
CA GLN A 32 9.41 -24.59 -24.80
C GLN A 32 10.54 -24.65 -23.76
N LEU A 33 11.80 -24.72 -24.19
CA LEU A 33 12.97 -24.71 -23.31
C LEU A 33 13.00 -23.42 -22.47
N TYR A 34 12.71 -22.27 -23.08
CA TYR A 34 12.60 -21.00 -22.36
C TYR A 34 11.54 -21.06 -21.25
N THR A 35 10.36 -21.63 -21.52
CA THR A 35 9.31 -21.79 -20.50
C THR A 35 9.66 -22.81 -19.41
N GLN A 36 10.52 -23.78 -19.71
CA GLN A 36 11.06 -24.75 -18.75
C GLN A 36 12.21 -24.18 -17.91
N GLY A 37 12.70 -22.97 -18.25
CA GLY A 37 13.83 -22.33 -17.59
C GLY A 37 15.20 -22.79 -18.11
N ASP A 38 15.25 -23.66 -19.12
CA ASP A 38 16.49 -24.00 -19.82
C ASP A 38 16.83 -22.91 -20.86
N TYR A 39 17.34 -21.79 -20.35
CA TYR A 39 17.67 -20.64 -21.19
C TYR A 39 18.88 -20.91 -22.09
N GLN A 40 19.82 -21.77 -21.68
CA GLN A 40 20.98 -22.10 -22.50
C GLN A 40 20.59 -23.00 -23.68
N GLY A 41 19.75 -24.01 -23.43
CA GLY A 41 19.14 -24.83 -24.49
C GLY A 41 18.29 -23.98 -25.43
N ALA A 42 17.45 -23.09 -24.88
CA ALA A 42 16.64 -22.17 -25.69
C ALA A 42 17.48 -21.30 -26.64
N ILE A 43 18.60 -20.75 -26.15
CA ILE A 43 19.53 -19.95 -26.98
C ILE A 43 20.05 -20.77 -28.17
N LYS A 44 20.44 -22.04 -27.95
CA LYS A 44 20.93 -22.92 -29.03
C LYS A 44 19.87 -23.13 -30.12
N GLU A 45 18.64 -23.44 -29.72
CA GLU A 45 17.54 -23.67 -30.66
C GLU A 45 17.13 -22.39 -31.41
N PHE A 46 17.18 -21.22 -30.75
CA PHE A 46 16.93 -19.95 -31.41
C PHE A 46 18.06 -19.57 -32.38
N HIS A 47 19.33 -19.89 -32.09
CA HIS A 47 20.41 -19.72 -33.05
C HIS A 47 20.25 -20.62 -34.28
N ALA A 48 19.86 -21.89 -34.11
CA ALA A 48 19.54 -22.78 -35.23
C ALA A 48 18.40 -22.19 -36.10
N SER A 49 17.39 -21.58 -35.47
CA SER A 49 16.33 -20.87 -36.21
C SER A 49 16.87 -19.69 -37.03
N LEU A 50 17.88 -18.97 -36.53
CA LEU A 50 18.52 -17.85 -37.22
C LEU A 50 19.45 -18.30 -38.36
N GLU A 51 20.04 -19.50 -38.30
CA GLU A 51 20.79 -20.06 -39.43
C GLU A 51 19.90 -20.28 -40.65
N MET A 52 18.64 -20.69 -40.42
CA MET A 52 17.65 -20.87 -41.48
C MET A 52 17.00 -19.57 -41.93
N ALA A 53 16.80 -18.62 -41.00
CA ALA A 53 16.17 -17.34 -41.25
C ALA A 53 16.89 -16.21 -40.50
N PRO A 54 17.96 -15.62 -41.08
CA PRO A 54 18.78 -14.61 -40.41
C PRO A 54 18.01 -13.36 -39.95
N ASP A 55 16.96 -12.97 -40.69
CA ASP A 55 16.11 -11.81 -40.37
C ASP A 55 14.92 -12.16 -39.45
N PHE A 56 14.96 -13.30 -38.78
CA PHE A 56 13.87 -13.71 -37.90
C PHE A 56 13.90 -12.97 -36.55
N TRP A 57 13.28 -11.79 -36.53
CA TRP A 57 13.17 -10.89 -35.37
C TRP A 57 12.86 -11.61 -34.06
N TYR A 58 11.90 -12.54 -34.07
CA TYR A 58 11.43 -13.19 -32.84
C TYR A 58 12.49 -14.07 -32.19
N ALA A 59 13.24 -14.87 -32.96
CA ALA A 59 14.34 -15.68 -32.42
C ALA A 59 15.43 -14.78 -31.83
N GLN A 60 15.84 -13.75 -32.56
CA GLN A 60 16.83 -12.77 -32.11
C GLN A 60 16.40 -12.04 -30.82
N PHE A 61 15.13 -11.63 -30.74
CA PHE A 61 14.52 -11.04 -29.55
C PHE A 61 14.52 -12.02 -28.36
N MET A 62 14.14 -13.27 -28.59
CA MET A 62 14.07 -14.29 -27.55
C MET A 62 15.44 -14.67 -26.99
N ILE A 63 16.51 -14.69 -27.80
CA ILE A 63 17.89 -14.85 -27.32
C ILE A 63 18.24 -13.73 -26.33
N GLY A 64 17.90 -12.48 -26.66
CA GLY A 64 18.06 -11.34 -25.74
C GLY A 64 17.35 -11.56 -24.40
N ARG A 65 16.11 -12.07 -24.43
CA ARG A 65 15.36 -12.42 -23.21
C ARG A 65 16.00 -13.57 -22.42
N CYS A 66 16.54 -14.58 -23.10
CA CYS A 66 17.25 -15.67 -22.43
C CYS A 66 18.48 -15.13 -21.68
N TYR A 67 19.29 -14.28 -22.32
CA TYR A 67 20.43 -13.65 -21.64
C TYR A 67 20.01 -12.78 -20.46
N LYS A 68 18.91 -12.03 -20.58
CA LYS A 68 18.34 -11.27 -19.45
C LYS A 68 17.96 -12.19 -18.29
N LYS A 69 17.31 -13.33 -18.56
CA LYS A 69 16.94 -14.31 -17.53
C LYS A 69 18.15 -14.96 -16.86
N LEU A 70 19.26 -15.08 -17.59
CA LEU A 70 20.55 -15.51 -17.07
C LEU A 70 21.31 -14.40 -16.31
N GLY A 71 20.80 -13.17 -16.25
CA GLY A 71 21.48 -12.02 -15.64
C GLY A 71 22.60 -11.41 -16.50
N ASN A 72 22.79 -11.93 -17.73
CA ASN A 72 23.81 -11.48 -18.68
C ASN A 72 23.32 -10.25 -19.45
N PHE A 73 23.16 -9.12 -18.75
CA PHE A 73 22.51 -7.92 -19.30
C PHE A 73 23.23 -7.32 -20.51
N ASN A 74 24.56 -7.36 -20.56
CA ASN A 74 25.32 -6.82 -21.68
C ASN A 74 25.06 -7.62 -22.97
N GLN A 75 25.10 -8.95 -22.89
CA GLN A 75 24.72 -9.82 -24.01
C GLN A 75 23.25 -9.63 -24.38
N ALA A 76 22.35 -9.53 -23.40
CA ALA A 76 20.94 -9.28 -23.65
C ALA A 76 20.71 -8.01 -24.47
N ILE A 77 21.35 -6.90 -24.10
CA ILE A 77 21.30 -5.63 -24.82
C ILE A 77 21.88 -5.77 -26.22
N ALA A 78 23.01 -6.47 -26.39
CA ALA A 78 23.62 -6.67 -27.71
C ALA A 78 22.69 -7.43 -28.66
N GLU A 79 22.05 -8.51 -28.19
CA GLU A 79 21.13 -9.31 -28.99
C GLU A 79 19.80 -8.57 -29.26
N LEU A 80 19.32 -7.75 -28.32
CA LEU A 80 18.16 -6.89 -28.55
C LEU A 80 18.45 -5.76 -29.56
N LYS A 81 19.69 -5.26 -29.66
CA LYS A 81 20.06 -4.27 -30.69
C LYS A 81 20.00 -4.87 -32.10
N LYS A 82 20.45 -6.12 -32.23
CA LYS A 82 20.26 -6.89 -33.47
C LYS A 82 18.78 -7.06 -33.79
N ALA A 83 17.94 -7.38 -32.79
CA ALA A 83 16.50 -7.47 -32.97
C ALA A 83 15.89 -6.12 -33.41
N GLU A 84 16.26 -5.00 -32.77
CA GLU A 84 15.74 -3.65 -33.10
C GLU A 84 15.97 -3.31 -34.59
N ALA A 85 17.14 -3.66 -35.14
CA ALA A 85 17.53 -3.40 -36.53
C ALA A 85 16.66 -4.12 -37.57
N ILE A 86 16.04 -5.26 -37.21
CA ILE A 86 15.20 -6.07 -38.11
C ILE A 86 13.70 -5.98 -37.78
N THR A 87 13.29 -5.05 -36.91
CA THR A 87 11.88 -4.81 -36.60
C THR A 87 11.11 -4.27 -37.82
N ARG A 88 9.92 -4.81 -38.08
CA ARG A 88 9.10 -4.46 -39.26
C ARG A 88 7.87 -3.64 -38.95
N ASP A 89 7.36 -3.73 -37.72
CA ASP A 89 6.13 -3.06 -37.31
C ASP A 89 6.26 -2.38 -35.94
N ASN A 90 5.28 -1.56 -35.59
CA ASN A 90 5.27 -0.81 -34.33
C ASN A 90 5.19 -1.72 -33.09
N SER A 91 4.52 -2.87 -33.18
CA SER A 91 4.43 -3.80 -32.05
C SER A 91 5.79 -4.45 -31.77
N GLN A 92 6.55 -4.83 -32.80
CA GLN A 92 7.92 -5.33 -32.67
C GLN A 92 8.88 -4.26 -32.13
N LYS A 93 8.81 -3.04 -32.67
CA LYS A 93 9.59 -1.88 -32.20
C LYS A 93 9.32 -1.61 -30.72
N PHE A 94 8.05 -1.57 -30.33
CA PHE A 94 7.64 -1.38 -28.94
C PHE A 94 8.14 -2.51 -28.04
N THR A 95 7.88 -3.77 -28.42
CA THR A 95 8.23 -4.95 -27.60
C THR A 95 9.73 -5.03 -27.34
N THR A 96 10.53 -4.75 -28.37
CA THR A 96 12.00 -4.71 -28.25
C THR A 96 12.46 -3.56 -27.35
N ALA A 97 11.93 -2.35 -27.55
CA ALA A 97 12.26 -1.17 -26.74
C ALA A 97 11.83 -1.32 -25.27
N TYR A 98 10.69 -1.94 -25.01
CA TYR A 98 10.21 -2.24 -23.67
C TYR A 98 11.16 -3.20 -22.95
N GLU A 99 11.64 -4.25 -23.64
CA GLU A 99 12.58 -5.21 -23.05
C GLU A 99 13.93 -4.55 -22.71
N PHE A 100 14.42 -3.61 -23.54
CA PHE A 100 15.58 -2.77 -23.19
C PHE A 100 15.35 -1.96 -21.92
N ALA A 101 14.22 -1.26 -21.84
CA ALA A 101 13.90 -0.45 -20.68
C ALA A 101 13.78 -1.29 -19.41
N ASP A 102 13.22 -2.50 -19.51
CA ASP A 102 13.12 -3.41 -18.38
C ASP A 102 14.50 -3.93 -17.93
N ILE A 103 15.43 -4.17 -18.86
CA ILE A 103 16.82 -4.48 -18.51
C ILE A 103 17.47 -3.30 -17.78
N TYR A 104 17.33 -2.07 -18.29
CA TYR A 104 17.86 -0.88 -17.61
C TYR A 104 17.24 -0.70 -16.23
N TYR A 105 15.95 -0.96 -16.07
CA TYR A 105 15.27 -0.97 -14.78
C TYR A 105 15.87 -2.00 -13.81
N MET A 106 16.11 -3.25 -14.26
CA MET A 106 16.75 -4.30 -13.45
C MET A 106 18.18 -3.93 -13.05
N GLN A 107 18.90 -3.20 -13.90
CA GLN A 107 20.23 -2.65 -13.61
C GLN A 107 20.19 -1.40 -12.70
N LYS A 108 19.00 -0.98 -12.25
CA LYS A 108 18.75 0.27 -11.50
C LYS A 108 19.14 1.53 -12.28
N ASN A 109 19.30 1.42 -13.59
CA ASN A 109 19.56 2.53 -14.48
C ASN A 109 18.24 3.19 -14.94
N TYR A 110 17.57 3.83 -13.99
CA TYR A 110 16.20 4.32 -14.18
C TYR A 110 16.09 5.44 -15.21
N ARG A 111 17.12 6.27 -15.37
CA ARG A 111 17.11 7.38 -16.33
C ARG A 111 17.10 6.86 -17.77
N GLU A 112 17.91 5.86 -18.07
CA GLU A 112 18.00 5.23 -19.38
C GLU A 112 16.75 4.41 -19.68
N ALA A 113 16.18 3.74 -18.67
CA ALA A 113 14.89 3.09 -18.78
C ALA A 113 13.78 4.09 -19.18
N ILE A 114 13.69 5.22 -18.47
CA ILE A 114 12.71 6.29 -18.77
C ILE A 114 12.93 6.87 -20.17
N SER A 115 14.16 7.18 -20.55
CA SER A 115 14.50 7.70 -21.87
C SER A 115 14.06 6.73 -22.97
N THR A 116 14.35 5.45 -22.80
CA THR A 116 13.97 4.38 -23.74
C THR A 116 12.45 4.25 -23.86
N LEU A 117 11.73 4.26 -22.73
CA LEU A 117 10.26 4.19 -22.72
C LEU A 117 9.63 5.38 -23.42
N ASN A 118 10.11 6.60 -23.16
CA ASN A 118 9.61 7.81 -23.80
C ASN A 118 9.81 7.79 -25.33
N ARG A 119 10.98 7.34 -25.82
CA ARG A 119 11.24 7.14 -27.26
C ARG A 119 10.29 6.11 -27.88
N SER A 120 9.93 5.07 -27.12
CA SER A 120 9.07 3.98 -27.60
C SER A 120 7.56 4.27 -27.54
N LYS A 121 7.14 5.38 -26.91
CA LYS A 121 5.72 5.70 -26.67
C LYS A 121 4.88 5.73 -27.95
N GLY A 122 5.44 6.24 -29.05
CA GLY A 122 4.76 6.29 -30.36
C GLY A 122 4.52 4.91 -31.00
N PHE A 123 5.25 3.88 -30.57
CA PHE A 123 5.10 2.51 -31.07
C PHE A 123 4.04 1.71 -30.29
N ALA A 124 3.69 2.14 -29.07
CA ALA A 124 2.69 1.51 -28.23
C ALA A 124 1.27 1.76 -28.76
N THR A 125 0.76 0.84 -29.59
CA THR A 125 -0.53 1.01 -30.26
C THR A 125 -1.66 0.31 -29.51
N LYS A 126 -1.38 -0.83 -28.88
CA LYS A 126 -2.37 -1.63 -28.15
C LYS A 126 -2.57 -1.08 -26.73
N THR A 127 -3.79 -1.22 -26.19
CA THR A 127 -4.12 -0.81 -24.82
C THR A 127 -3.16 -1.41 -23.79
N LYS A 128 -2.89 -2.73 -23.87
CA LYS A 128 -1.97 -3.41 -22.94
C LYS A 128 -0.53 -2.89 -23.05
N GLU A 129 -0.06 -2.53 -24.24
CA GLU A 129 1.28 -1.96 -24.45
C GLU A 129 1.40 -0.58 -23.78
N LYS A 130 0.40 0.28 -24.00
CA LYS A 130 0.32 1.60 -23.34
C LYS A 130 0.30 1.47 -21.82
N GLY A 131 -0.47 0.52 -21.31
CA GLY A 131 -0.51 0.21 -19.88
C GLY A 131 0.84 -0.25 -19.33
N ALA A 132 1.47 -1.24 -19.95
CA ALA A 132 2.75 -1.80 -19.52
C ALA A 132 3.88 -0.75 -19.53
N LEU A 133 3.94 0.09 -20.58
CA LEU A 133 4.90 1.19 -20.68
C LEU A 133 4.76 2.15 -19.50
N ASN A 134 3.54 2.59 -19.21
CA ASN A 134 3.29 3.56 -18.14
C ASN A 134 3.48 2.94 -16.75
N LYS A 135 3.18 1.64 -16.59
CA LYS A 135 3.51 0.88 -15.36
C LYS A 135 5.01 0.92 -15.08
N LEU A 136 5.84 0.59 -16.08
CA LEU A 136 7.30 0.58 -15.92
C LEU A 136 7.87 1.99 -15.73
N LEU A 137 7.36 3.01 -16.43
CA LEU A 137 7.70 4.42 -16.17
C LEU A 137 7.40 4.81 -14.71
N GLY A 138 6.21 4.47 -14.23
CA GLY A 138 5.81 4.69 -12.84
C GLY A 138 6.77 4.03 -11.84
N MET A 139 7.13 2.77 -12.07
CA MET A 139 8.09 2.05 -11.24
C MET A 139 9.49 2.69 -11.26
N CYS A 140 9.96 3.17 -12.41
CA CYS A 140 11.23 3.92 -12.49
C CYS A 140 11.17 5.19 -11.62
N TYR A 141 10.09 5.97 -11.72
CA TYR A 141 9.93 7.18 -10.92
C TYR A 141 9.79 6.90 -9.41
N ILE A 142 9.10 5.82 -9.01
CA ILE A 142 9.05 5.36 -7.60
C ILE A 142 10.47 5.12 -7.07
N ASN A 143 11.29 4.39 -7.82
CA ASN A 143 12.65 4.07 -7.38
C ASN A 143 13.57 5.30 -7.33
N MET A 144 13.22 6.37 -8.05
CA MET A 144 13.86 7.67 -7.96
C MET A 144 13.22 8.61 -6.91
N LYS A 145 12.25 8.11 -6.12
CA LYS A 145 11.43 8.89 -5.15
C LYS A 145 10.70 10.08 -5.75
N ASN A 146 10.43 10.03 -7.05
CA ASN A 146 9.77 11.11 -7.77
C ASN A 146 8.25 10.85 -7.85
N PHE A 147 7.59 10.90 -6.70
CA PHE A 147 6.24 10.36 -6.50
C PHE A 147 5.15 11.06 -7.34
N LYS A 148 5.32 12.35 -7.66
CA LYS A 148 4.36 13.08 -8.51
C LYS A 148 4.36 12.53 -9.95
N GLN A 149 5.53 12.36 -10.55
CA GLN A 149 5.70 11.77 -11.88
C GLN A 149 5.29 10.30 -11.87
N ALA A 150 5.60 9.57 -10.79
CA ALA A 150 5.18 8.19 -10.62
C ALA A 150 3.66 8.05 -10.61
N ALA A 151 2.96 8.88 -9.81
CA ALA A 151 1.50 8.89 -9.75
C ALA A 151 0.91 9.18 -11.14
N SER A 152 1.40 10.20 -11.84
CA SER A 152 0.91 10.54 -13.18
C SER A 152 1.08 9.40 -14.19
N ALA A 153 2.24 8.73 -14.19
CA ALA A 153 2.47 7.57 -15.03
C ALA A 153 1.54 6.39 -14.65
N LEU A 154 1.38 6.11 -13.35
CA LEU A 154 0.52 5.01 -12.89
C LEU A 154 -0.98 5.30 -13.09
N GLU A 155 -1.42 6.56 -13.06
CA GLU A 155 -2.78 6.96 -13.47
C GLU A 155 -3.04 6.67 -14.95
N GLU A 156 -2.07 6.98 -15.83
CA GLU A 156 -2.14 6.58 -17.24
C GLU A 156 -2.14 5.06 -17.37
N ALA A 157 -1.30 4.34 -16.63
CA ALA A 157 -1.29 2.88 -16.63
C ALA A 157 -2.65 2.30 -16.21
N ALA A 158 -3.28 2.83 -15.16
CA ALA A 158 -4.56 2.39 -14.63
C ALA A 158 -5.72 2.63 -15.62
N ARG A 159 -5.63 3.65 -16.48
CA ARG A 159 -6.62 3.86 -17.56
C ARG A 159 -6.63 2.71 -18.58
N HIS A 160 -5.47 2.13 -18.86
CA HIS A 160 -5.34 1.00 -19.79
C HIS A 160 -5.43 -0.36 -19.11
N LEU A 161 -5.09 -0.43 -17.82
CA LEU A 161 -5.04 -1.63 -16.99
C LEU A 161 -5.85 -1.42 -15.69
N PRO A 162 -7.17 -1.19 -15.76
CA PRO A 162 -7.97 -0.83 -14.59
C PRO A 162 -8.14 -1.95 -13.55
N GLN A 163 -7.70 -3.18 -13.87
CA GLN A 163 -7.74 -4.34 -12.99
C GLN A 163 -6.33 -4.90 -12.70
N ASP A 164 -5.27 -4.15 -13.01
CA ASP A 164 -3.91 -4.54 -12.63
C ASP A 164 -3.66 -4.12 -11.18
N TYR A 165 -3.57 -5.12 -10.30
CA TYR A 165 -3.37 -4.93 -8.88
C TYR A 165 -2.10 -4.13 -8.58
N ASP A 166 -0.97 -4.44 -9.22
CA ASP A 166 0.30 -3.77 -8.92
C ASP A 166 0.25 -2.30 -9.32
N VAL A 167 -0.42 -1.96 -10.43
CA VAL A 167 -0.60 -0.58 -10.87
C VAL A 167 -1.38 0.21 -9.81
N LEU A 168 -2.51 -0.35 -9.35
CA LEU A 168 -3.38 0.31 -8.37
C LEU A 168 -2.73 0.40 -6.98
N SER A 169 -2.05 -0.66 -6.53
CA SER A 169 -1.33 -0.68 -5.25
C SER A 169 -0.18 0.32 -5.26
N ASN A 170 0.66 0.32 -6.31
CA ASN A 170 1.74 1.29 -6.44
C ASN A 170 1.24 2.73 -6.58
N LEU A 171 0.13 2.96 -7.31
CA LEU A 171 -0.50 4.27 -7.40
C LEU A 171 -0.97 4.75 -6.02
N GLY A 172 -1.63 3.88 -5.26
CA GLY A 172 -2.04 4.16 -3.88
C GLY A 172 -0.87 4.51 -2.97
N LYS A 173 0.24 3.76 -3.05
CA LYS A 173 1.48 4.06 -2.31
C LYS A 173 2.10 5.40 -2.71
N CYS A 174 2.10 5.75 -4.00
CA CYS A 174 2.51 7.10 -4.43
C CYS A 174 1.63 8.19 -3.80
N TYR A 175 0.31 7.98 -3.71
CA TYR A 175 -0.56 8.96 -3.06
C TYR A 175 -0.35 9.03 -1.54
N VAL A 176 0.09 7.96 -0.87
CA VAL A 176 0.52 8.00 0.54
C VAL A 176 1.68 8.97 0.70
N GLU A 177 2.71 8.84 -0.13
CA GLU A 177 3.90 9.73 -0.10
C GLU A 177 3.57 11.19 -0.46
N LEU A 178 2.51 11.40 -1.24
CA LEU A 178 2.02 12.74 -1.62
C LEU A 178 0.96 13.30 -0.65
N ASP A 179 0.65 12.58 0.43
CA ASP A 179 -0.45 12.88 1.37
C ASP A 179 -1.82 13.12 0.72
N ASN A 180 -2.04 12.54 -0.47
CA ASN A 180 -3.29 12.67 -1.22
C ASN A 180 -4.32 11.62 -0.74
N THR A 181 -5.07 11.99 0.30
CA THR A 181 -6.02 11.08 0.97
C THR A 181 -7.08 10.51 0.03
N ASP A 182 -7.66 11.31 -0.86
CA ASP A 182 -8.67 10.84 -1.82
C ASP A 182 -8.08 9.89 -2.87
N GLY A 183 -6.86 10.17 -3.32
CA GLY A 183 -6.11 9.30 -4.23
C GLY A 183 -5.83 7.92 -3.60
N ILE A 184 -5.39 7.90 -2.33
CA ILE A 184 -5.17 6.65 -1.57
C ILE A 184 -6.46 5.84 -1.52
N ILE A 185 -7.57 6.47 -1.10
CA ILE A 185 -8.87 5.80 -0.98
C ILE A 185 -9.29 5.20 -2.32
N LYS A 186 -9.22 5.98 -3.41
CA LYS A 186 -9.63 5.54 -4.74
C LYS A 186 -8.80 4.35 -5.24
N ALA A 187 -7.47 4.48 -5.22
CA ALA A 187 -6.58 3.47 -5.78
C ALA A 187 -6.54 2.19 -4.93
N LEU A 188 -6.37 2.31 -3.60
CA LEU A 188 -6.25 1.13 -2.73
C LEU A 188 -7.58 0.42 -2.52
N SER A 189 -8.73 1.12 -2.55
CA SER A 189 -10.03 0.44 -2.52
C SER A 189 -10.24 -0.47 -3.73
N GLN A 190 -9.72 -0.07 -4.91
CA GLN A 190 -9.76 -0.91 -6.10
C GLN A 190 -8.75 -2.05 -6.01
N ALA A 191 -7.51 -1.78 -5.57
CA ALA A 191 -6.48 -2.79 -5.40
C ALA A 191 -6.93 -3.92 -4.45
N ILE A 192 -7.47 -3.57 -3.28
CA ILE A 192 -7.91 -4.53 -2.25
C ILE A 192 -9.12 -5.35 -2.70
N LYS A 193 -9.99 -4.81 -3.58
CA LYS A 193 -11.07 -5.59 -4.20
C LYS A 193 -10.55 -6.71 -5.11
N LEU A 194 -9.42 -6.47 -5.79
CA LEU A 194 -8.80 -7.46 -6.67
C LEU A 194 -8.04 -8.50 -5.85
N HIS A 195 -7.21 -8.04 -4.90
CA HIS A 195 -6.39 -8.90 -4.05
C HIS A 195 -6.62 -8.51 -2.59
N SER A 196 -7.46 -9.28 -1.90
CA SER A 196 -7.94 -8.96 -0.55
C SER A 196 -6.89 -9.09 0.56
N ASN A 197 -5.71 -9.64 0.27
CA ASN A 197 -4.76 -10.12 1.28
C ASN A 197 -3.50 -9.25 1.45
N ASP A 198 -3.46 -8.04 0.88
CA ASP A 198 -2.36 -7.10 1.12
C ASP A 198 -2.58 -6.28 2.39
N ALA A 199 -1.96 -6.73 3.48
CA ALA A 199 -2.01 -6.07 4.76
C ALA A 199 -1.46 -4.63 4.74
N GLU A 200 -0.48 -4.33 3.88
CA GLU A 200 0.10 -2.98 3.79
C GLU A 200 -0.89 -2.01 3.14
N SER A 201 -1.49 -2.38 2.00
CA SER A 201 -2.54 -1.58 1.38
C SER A 201 -3.74 -1.39 2.29
N ILE A 202 -4.11 -2.41 3.08
CA ILE A 202 -5.19 -2.32 4.08
C ILE A 202 -4.85 -1.29 5.16
N VAL A 203 -3.61 -1.28 5.67
CA VAL A 203 -3.15 -0.28 6.64
C VAL A 203 -3.24 1.13 6.08
N PHE A 204 -2.76 1.36 4.85
CA PHE A 204 -2.81 2.68 4.23
C PHE A 204 -4.25 3.14 3.96
N LEU A 205 -5.11 2.25 3.45
CA LEU A 205 -6.51 2.57 3.22
C LEU A 205 -7.25 2.87 4.53
N GLY A 206 -7.04 2.07 5.57
CA GLY A 206 -7.64 2.28 6.88
C GLY A 206 -7.24 3.62 7.49
N ARG A 207 -5.95 3.98 7.41
CA ARG A 207 -5.45 5.31 7.85
C ARG A 207 -6.08 6.45 7.05
N ALA A 208 -6.22 6.30 5.73
CA ALA A 208 -6.84 7.32 4.89
C ALA A 208 -8.31 7.54 5.26
N TYR A 209 -9.07 6.47 5.52
CA TYR A 209 -10.44 6.60 5.99
C TYR A 209 -10.54 7.25 7.38
N LEU A 210 -9.65 6.91 8.31
CA LEU A 210 -9.58 7.59 9.62
C LEU A 210 -9.30 9.09 9.48
N LYS A 211 -8.32 9.47 8.64
CA LYS A 211 -7.98 10.87 8.39
C LYS A 211 -9.15 11.67 7.79
N LYS A 212 -9.98 11.02 6.96
CA LYS A 212 -11.17 11.61 6.37
C LYS A 212 -12.41 11.61 7.28
N GLY A 213 -12.32 10.96 8.45
CA GLY A 213 -13.45 10.78 9.36
C GLY A 213 -14.49 9.74 8.89
N GLU A 214 -14.18 8.95 7.87
CA GLU A 214 -15.06 7.89 7.36
C GLU A 214 -14.92 6.61 8.22
N PHE A 215 -15.30 6.72 9.50
CA PHE A 215 -15.03 5.67 10.50
C PHE A 215 -15.68 4.33 10.17
N ALA A 216 -16.90 4.31 9.61
CA ALA A 216 -17.55 3.07 9.20
C ALA A 216 -16.78 2.32 8.10
N ASN A 217 -16.19 3.05 7.15
CA ASN A 217 -15.32 2.46 6.12
C ASN A 217 -14.00 1.97 6.73
N ALA A 218 -13.43 2.72 7.68
CA ALA A 218 -12.24 2.29 8.41
C ALA A 218 -12.49 0.99 9.22
N VAL A 219 -13.65 0.84 9.86
CA VAL A 219 -14.04 -0.41 10.55
C VAL A 219 -14.05 -1.58 9.56
N ARG A 220 -14.78 -1.45 8.44
CA ARG A 220 -14.89 -2.52 7.44
C ARG A 220 -13.52 -2.96 6.90
N VAL A 221 -12.63 -2.01 6.62
CA VAL A 221 -11.27 -2.29 6.14
C VAL A 221 -10.41 -2.89 7.25
N GLY A 222 -10.52 -2.41 8.49
CA GLY A 222 -9.82 -2.94 9.65
C GLY A 222 -10.20 -4.39 9.97
N GLU A 223 -11.51 -4.73 9.94
CA GLU A 223 -12.01 -6.10 10.14
C GLU A 223 -11.58 -7.05 9.03
N GLN A 224 -11.52 -6.58 7.79
CA GLN A 224 -10.88 -7.33 6.70
C GLN A 224 -9.40 -7.57 7.01
N GLY A 225 -8.68 -6.53 7.44
CA GLY A 225 -7.28 -6.63 7.83
C GLY A 225 -7.02 -7.61 8.96
N GLU A 226 -7.89 -7.64 9.97
CA GLU A 226 -7.79 -8.58 11.10
C GLU A 226 -7.90 -10.03 10.63
N ARG A 227 -8.75 -10.32 9.65
CA ARG A 227 -8.83 -11.66 9.04
C ARG A 227 -7.57 -12.04 8.25
N VAL A 228 -6.98 -11.08 7.55
CA VAL A 228 -5.80 -11.29 6.69
C VAL A 228 -4.51 -11.41 7.49
N ALA A 229 -4.31 -10.54 8.48
CA ALA A 229 -3.11 -10.49 9.31
C ALA A 229 -3.50 -10.28 10.79
N PRO A 230 -3.97 -11.34 11.48
CA PRO A 230 -4.57 -11.23 12.82
C PRO A 230 -3.67 -10.64 13.89
N ARG A 231 -2.34 -10.74 13.73
CA ARG A 231 -1.34 -10.23 14.69
C ARG A 231 -0.74 -8.88 14.29
N ASN A 232 -1.23 -8.24 13.22
CA ASN A 232 -0.70 -6.95 12.79
C ASN A 232 -1.24 -5.82 13.67
N THR A 233 -0.36 -5.26 14.52
CA THR A 233 -0.70 -4.20 15.48
C THR A 233 -1.17 -2.92 14.82
N LYS A 234 -0.64 -2.57 13.63
CA LYS A 234 -1.09 -1.38 12.88
C LYS A 234 -2.55 -1.51 12.46
N ILE A 235 -2.98 -2.70 12.02
CA ILE A 235 -4.37 -2.97 11.67
C ILE A 235 -5.27 -2.91 12.91
N ARG A 236 -4.87 -3.57 14.01
CA ARG A 236 -5.61 -3.52 15.29
C ARG A 236 -5.75 -2.08 15.80
N PHE A 237 -4.69 -1.27 15.69
CA PHE A 237 -4.71 0.13 16.08
C PHE A 237 -5.66 0.98 15.22
N ILE A 238 -5.67 0.76 13.90
CA ILE A 238 -6.64 1.40 12.99
C ILE A 238 -8.06 1.01 13.38
N LEU A 239 -8.31 -0.28 13.60
CA LEU A 239 -9.63 -0.79 13.96
C LEU A 239 -10.10 -0.23 15.31
N GLY A 240 -9.21 -0.12 16.30
CA GLY A 240 -9.51 0.52 17.58
C GLY A 240 -9.92 1.99 17.43
N ASN A 241 -9.18 2.76 16.64
CA ASN A 241 -9.54 4.16 16.34
C ASN A 241 -10.84 4.27 15.54
N ALA A 242 -11.08 3.35 14.60
CA ALA A 242 -12.29 3.31 13.81
C ALA A 242 -13.51 3.02 14.69
N TYR A 243 -13.38 2.07 15.62
CA TYR A 243 -14.41 1.76 16.61
C TYR A 243 -14.70 2.93 17.56
N LEU A 244 -13.67 3.67 18.02
CA LEU A 244 -13.89 4.92 18.76
C LEU A 244 -14.71 5.93 17.95
N GLY A 245 -14.38 6.11 16.67
CA GLY A 245 -15.09 7.03 15.78
C GLY A 245 -16.57 6.68 15.56
N VAL A 246 -16.91 5.39 15.53
CA VAL A 246 -18.33 4.93 15.50
C VAL A 246 -18.94 4.70 16.89
N LYS A 247 -18.25 5.13 17.96
CA LYS A 247 -18.67 4.97 19.37
C LYS A 247 -18.90 3.52 19.82
N ASN A 248 -18.27 2.55 19.14
CA ASN A 248 -18.22 1.17 19.60
C ASN A 248 -17.06 0.99 20.59
N TYR A 249 -17.24 1.46 21.82
CA TYR A 249 -16.19 1.48 22.83
C TYR A 249 -15.72 0.06 23.22
N GLN A 250 -16.62 -0.92 23.24
CA GLN A 250 -16.25 -2.31 23.52
C GLN A 250 -15.34 -2.91 22.43
N GLY A 251 -15.63 -2.62 21.16
CA GLY A 251 -14.76 -2.99 20.04
C GLY A 251 -13.39 -2.30 20.12
N ALA A 252 -13.36 -1.02 20.50
CA ALA A 252 -12.12 -0.28 20.69
C ALA A 252 -11.26 -0.89 21.82
N ILE A 253 -11.86 -1.21 22.97
CA ILE A 253 -11.19 -1.90 24.09
C ILE A 253 -10.54 -3.20 23.61
N LYS A 254 -11.30 -4.06 22.91
CA LYS A 254 -10.77 -5.33 22.40
C LYS A 254 -9.57 -5.10 21.48
N SER A 255 -9.69 -4.17 20.54
CA SER A 255 -8.64 -3.86 19.56
C SER A 255 -7.37 -3.29 20.21
N PHE A 256 -7.47 -2.36 21.16
CA PHE A 256 -6.29 -1.78 21.81
C PHE A 256 -5.63 -2.73 22.80
N ARG A 257 -6.40 -3.57 23.52
CA ARG A 257 -5.80 -4.67 24.32
C ARG A 257 -4.98 -5.60 23.45
N ALA A 258 -5.52 -5.94 22.28
CA ALA A 258 -4.85 -6.79 21.31
C ALA A 258 -3.56 -6.13 20.74
N VAL A 259 -3.46 -4.79 20.71
CA VAL A 259 -2.18 -4.11 20.42
C VAL A 259 -1.20 -4.29 21.58
N LEU A 260 -1.65 -4.06 22.82
CA LEU A 260 -0.80 -4.14 24.02
C LEU A 260 -0.32 -5.56 24.35
N GLU A 261 -0.99 -6.61 23.87
CA GLU A 261 -0.50 -7.99 23.93
C GLU A 261 0.82 -8.19 23.15
N VAL A 262 1.02 -7.43 22.08
CA VAL A 262 2.20 -7.52 21.21
C VAL A 262 3.19 -6.40 21.49
N GLU A 263 2.70 -5.22 21.81
CA GLU A 263 3.48 -4.01 22.11
C GLU A 263 3.12 -3.48 23.52
N PRO A 264 3.61 -4.12 24.61
CA PRO A 264 3.21 -3.80 25.97
C PRO A 264 3.54 -2.37 26.43
N ASN A 265 4.43 -1.68 25.72
CA ASN A 265 4.90 -0.33 26.02
C ASN A 265 4.34 0.73 25.07
N ASN A 266 3.31 0.40 24.27
CA ASN A 266 2.70 1.36 23.36
C ASN A 266 1.81 2.37 24.12
N GLY A 267 2.41 3.51 24.52
CA GLY A 267 1.74 4.56 25.28
C GLY A 267 0.49 5.12 24.59
N SER A 268 0.49 5.23 23.25
CA SER A 268 -0.69 5.70 22.50
C SER A 268 -1.85 4.69 22.57
N ALA A 269 -1.57 3.39 22.50
CA ALA A 269 -2.58 2.36 22.67
C ALA A 269 -3.10 2.31 24.11
N MET A 270 -2.24 2.50 25.12
CA MET A 270 -2.66 2.62 26.53
C MET A 270 -3.60 3.82 26.73
N LYS A 271 -3.22 4.99 26.21
CA LYS A 271 -4.07 6.19 26.27
C LYS A 271 -5.44 5.90 25.67
N LEU A 272 -5.49 5.42 24.42
CA LEU A 272 -6.76 5.18 23.74
C LEU A 272 -7.58 4.04 24.39
N LEU A 273 -6.94 3.06 25.01
CA LEU A 273 -7.61 2.05 25.80
C LEU A 273 -8.23 2.65 27.07
N GLY A 274 -7.48 3.50 27.79
CA GLY A 274 -7.99 4.24 28.95
C GLY A 274 -9.16 5.16 28.59
N GLU A 275 -9.05 5.88 27.47
CA GLU A 275 -10.18 6.65 26.90
C GLU A 275 -11.39 5.77 26.61
N SER A 276 -11.18 4.58 26.03
CA SER A 276 -12.26 3.66 25.72
C SER A 276 -12.95 3.15 26.98
N TYR A 277 -12.20 2.85 28.05
CA TYR A 277 -12.75 2.49 29.36
C TYR A 277 -13.51 3.63 30.02
N LYS A 278 -13.01 4.87 29.91
CA LYS A 278 -13.72 6.07 30.38
C LYS A 278 -15.09 6.19 29.73
N MET A 279 -15.22 5.89 28.44
CA MET A 279 -16.48 5.98 27.71
C MET A 279 -17.51 4.90 28.10
N VAL A 280 -17.08 3.77 28.66
CA VAL A 280 -17.97 2.74 29.24
C VAL A 280 -18.11 2.87 30.76
N GLU A 281 -17.62 3.97 31.33
CA GLU A 281 -17.65 4.30 32.76
C GLU A 281 -16.93 3.29 33.68
N ASP A 282 -16.03 2.45 33.12
CA ASP A 282 -15.10 1.64 33.92
C ASP A 282 -13.91 2.52 34.33
N PHE A 283 -14.17 3.38 35.30
CA PHE A 283 -13.19 4.36 35.78
C PHE A 283 -11.96 3.73 36.43
N GLY A 284 -12.07 2.51 36.96
CA GLY A 284 -10.94 1.80 37.54
C GLY A 284 -9.90 1.44 36.48
N GLN A 285 -10.34 0.76 35.41
CA GLN A 285 -9.47 0.43 34.28
C GLN A 285 -9.01 1.69 33.53
N ALA A 286 -9.88 2.68 33.37
CA ALA A 286 -9.52 3.94 32.71
C ALA A 286 -8.33 4.63 33.40
N VAL A 287 -8.37 4.75 34.74
CA VAL A 287 -7.28 5.36 35.50
C VAL A 287 -5.99 4.55 35.41
N ASP A 288 -6.05 3.21 35.54
CA ASP A 288 -4.85 2.35 35.42
C ASP A 288 -4.12 2.58 34.08
N TYR A 289 -4.85 2.46 32.96
CA TYR A 289 -4.26 2.62 31.65
C TYR A 289 -3.82 4.06 31.34
N LEU A 290 -4.52 5.07 31.83
CA LEU A 290 -4.12 6.48 31.65
C LEU A 290 -2.86 6.83 32.45
N LEU A 291 -2.73 6.35 33.69
CA LEU A 291 -1.51 6.54 34.48
C LEU A 291 -0.31 5.83 33.85
N ARG A 292 -0.50 4.61 33.34
CA ARG A 292 0.53 3.91 32.57
C ARG A 292 0.84 4.63 31.27
N ALA A 293 -0.15 5.18 30.57
CA ALA A 293 0.09 5.99 29.38
C ALA A 293 0.92 7.24 29.70
N ALA A 294 0.67 7.90 30.84
CA ALA A 294 1.41 9.08 31.29
C ALA A 294 2.90 8.80 31.53
N SER A 295 3.30 7.57 31.89
CA SER A 295 4.73 7.25 32.04
C SER A 295 5.46 7.12 30.70
N PHE A 296 4.75 6.85 29.60
CA PHE A 296 5.31 6.80 28.25
C PHE A 296 5.07 8.09 27.43
N LEU A 297 4.06 8.87 27.81
CA LEU A 297 3.65 10.12 27.16
C LEU A 297 3.48 11.23 28.21
N PRO A 298 4.56 11.62 28.92
CA PRO A 298 4.47 12.57 30.03
C PRO A 298 4.05 13.98 29.60
N ASP A 299 4.25 14.32 28.32
CA ASP A 299 3.95 15.65 27.77
C ASP A 299 2.58 15.73 27.07
N ASP A 300 1.73 14.70 27.20
CA ASP A 300 0.39 14.68 26.58
C ASP A 300 -0.68 15.21 27.56
N PRO A 301 -1.12 16.49 27.44
CA PRO A 301 -2.07 17.08 28.36
C PRO A 301 -3.44 16.38 28.35
N ALA A 302 -3.80 15.69 27.26
CA ALA A 302 -5.10 15.01 27.17
C ALA A 302 -5.20 13.83 28.13
N ILE A 303 -4.09 13.20 28.51
CA ILE A 303 -4.08 12.11 29.50
C ILE A 303 -4.50 12.66 30.87
N PHE A 304 -3.92 13.80 31.27
CA PHE A 304 -4.20 14.44 32.54
C PHE A 304 -5.59 15.08 32.58
N ASP A 305 -6.08 15.62 31.47
CA ASP A 305 -7.48 16.07 31.34
C ASP A 305 -8.47 14.92 31.57
N SER A 306 -8.22 13.76 30.98
CA SER A 306 -9.06 12.57 31.18
C SER A 306 -8.99 12.03 32.61
N LEU A 307 -7.81 12.00 33.22
CA LEU A 307 -7.68 11.66 34.65
C LEU A 307 -8.45 12.64 35.52
N GLY A 308 -8.34 13.95 35.27
CA GLY A 308 -9.08 15.00 35.97
C GLY A 308 -10.59 14.81 35.86
N PHE A 309 -11.09 14.50 34.67
CA PHE A 309 -12.51 14.21 34.45
C PHE A 309 -12.98 12.99 35.26
N ILE A 310 -12.21 11.90 35.24
CA ILE A 310 -12.57 10.67 35.96
C ILE A 310 -12.56 10.91 37.48
N TYR A 311 -11.55 11.62 38.00
CA TYR A 311 -11.49 11.96 39.42
C TYR A 311 -12.63 12.90 39.83
N GLU A 312 -12.98 13.89 39.00
CA GLU A 312 -14.12 14.77 39.25
C GLU A 312 -15.42 13.97 39.35
N LYS A 313 -15.65 13.04 38.41
CA LYS A 313 -16.84 12.16 38.41
C LYS A 313 -16.92 11.28 39.64
N ASN A 314 -15.78 10.81 40.13
CA ASN A 314 -15.67 10.02 41.36
C ASN A 314 -15.58 10.87 42.65
N LYS A 315 -15.84 12.19 42.56
CA LYS A 315 -15.79 13.14 43.69
C LYS A 315 -14.44 13.20 44.41
N ARG A 316 -13.35 12.76 43.77
CA ARG A 316 -11.97 12.92 44.24
C ARG A 316 -11.45 14.28 43.79
N PHE A 317 -11.97 15.34 44.40
CA PHE A 317 -11.79 16.70 43.90
C PHE A 317 -10.33 17.18 43.98
N GLU A 318 -9.57 16.76 44.99
CA GLU A 318 -8.15 17.08 45.13
C GLU A 318 -7.30 16.45 44.03
N ASP A 319 -7.57 15.18 43.70
CA ASP A 319 -6.89 14.48 42.61
C ASP A 319 -7.28 15.05 41.24
N ALA A 320 -8.55 15.43 41.08
CA ALA A 320 -9.04 16.10 39.89
C ALA A 320 -8.34 17.44 39.67
N LEU A 321 -8.19 18.23 40.73
CA LEU A 321 -7.49 19.52 40.70
C LEU A 321 -6.05 19.35 40.22
N LYS A 322 -5.29 18.45 40.85
CA LYS A 322 -3.89 18.16 40.47
C LYS A 322 -3.76 17.74 39.01
N ALA A 323 -4.66 16.88 38.53
CA ALA A 323 -4.64 16.41 37.15
C ALA A 323 -4.94 17.55 36.16
N TYR A 324 -5.94 18.39 36.44
CA TYR A 324 -6.24 19.54 35.59
C TYR A 324 -5.13 20.61 35.62
N GLU A 325 -4.49 20.84 36.76
CA GLU A 325 -3.33 21.72 36.88
C GLU A 325 -2.16 21.20 36.04
N GLN A 326 -1.88 19.90 36.10
CA GLN A 326 -0.85 19.28 35.26
C GLN A 326 -1.17 19.44 33.76
N ALA A 327 -2.42 19.21 33.35
CA ALA A 327 -2.85 19.44 31.96
C ALA A 327 -2.64 20.90 31.53
N TYR A 328 -2.98 21.86 32.41
CA TYR A 328 -2.80 23.28 32.17
C TYR A 328 -1.32 23.69 32.11
N THR A 329 -0.46 23.13 32.96
CA THR A 329 0.99 23.37 32.93
C THR A 329 1.62 22.87 31.63
N LEU A 330 1.20 21.69 31.16
CA LEU A 330 1.69 21.14 29.88
C LEU A 330 1.19 21.93 28.67
N LYS A 331 -0.06 22.38 28.72
CA LYS A 331 -0.65 23.22 27.66
C LYS A 331 -1.68 24.17 28.26
N PRO A 332 -1.33 25.45 28.43
CA PRO A 332 -2.29 26.45 28.90
C PRO A 332 -3.49 26.56 27.95
N ASP A 333 -4.67 26.17 28.44
CA ASP A 333 -5.92 26.18 27.69
C ASP A 333 -7.06 26.71 28.58
N PRO A 334 -7.94 27.60 28.06
CA PRO A 334 -9.09 28.11 28.82
C PRO A 334 -10.01 27.02 29.38
N GLN A 335 -10.12 25.87 28.72
CA GLN A 335 -10.94 24.74 29.17
C GLN A 335 -10.38 24.11 30.46
N TYR A 336 -9.06 23.96 30.55
CA TYR A 336 -8.42 23.45 31.76
C TYR A 336 -8.55 24.44 32.90
N LYS A 337 -8.37 25.74 32.63
CA LYS A 337 -8.56 26.80 33.63
C LYS A 337 -9.99 26.82 34.18
N ALA A 338 -10.99 26.70 33.32
CA ALA A 338 -12.39 26.61 33.73
C ALA A 338 -12.68 25.35 34.58
N SER A 339 -12.00 24.24 34.30
CA SER A 339 -12.10 23.01 35.10
C SER A 339 -11.44 23.18 36.48
N ILE A 340 -10.25 23.76 36.55
CA ILE A 340 -9.57 24.12 37.81
C ILE A 340 -10.47 25.01 38.68
N ASP A 341 -10.99 26.11 38.13
CA ASP A 341 -11.84 27.05 38.87
C ASP A 341 -13.15 26.40 39.34
N ARG A 342 -13.72 25.49 38.54
CA ARG A 342 -14.91 24.71 38.92
C ARG A 342 -14.62 23.79 40.11
N ILE A 343 -13.50 23.07 40.09
CA ILE A 343 -13.12 22.17 41.18
C ILE A 343 -12.81 22.95 42.47
N ASN A 344 -12.11 24.08 42.37
CA ASN A 344 -11.81 24.94 43.51
C ASN A 344 -13.08 25.44 44.23
N LYS A 345 -14.12 25.84 43.47
CA LYS A 345 -15.41 26.22 44.05
C LYS A 345 -16.08 25.06 44.80
N ARG A 346 -15.93 23.82 44.33
CA ARG A 346 -16.48 22.64 45.01
C ARG A 346 -15.74 22.32 46.29
N LEU A 347 -14.41 22.41 46.28
CA LEU A 347 -13.57 22.21 47.47
C LEU A 347 -13.91 23.25 48.55
N GLN A 348 -13.99 24.54 48.20
CA GLN A 348 -14.37 25.61 49.13
C GLN A 348 -15.76 25.37 49.76
N LYS A 349 -16.72 24.90 48.96
CA LYS A 349 -18.06 24.58 49.48
C LYS A 349 -18.03 23.37 50.43
N ALA A 350 -17.19 22.37 50.17
CA ALA A 350 -17.04 21.21 51.03
C ALA A 350 -16.42 21.59 52.39
N GLU A 351 -15.42 22.47 52.38
CA GLU A 351 -14.80 23.01 53.61
C GLU A 351 -15.82 23.79 54.45
N GLN A 352 -16.64 24.64 53.82
CA GLN A 352 -17.68 25.43 54.51
C GLN A 352 -18.83 24.59 55.08
N THR A 353 -19.01 23.36 54.60
CA THR A 353 -20.09 22.45 55.05
C THR A 353 -19.60 21.33 55.95
N SER A 354 -18.29 21.29 56.24
CA SER A 354 -17.69 20.32 57.15
C SER A 354 -17.94 20.75 58.61
N PRO A 355 -18.39 19.85 59.50
CA PRO A 355 -18.60 20.19 60.90
C PRO A 355 -17.27 20.61 61.55
N PRO A 356 -17.29 21.57 62.50
CA PRO A 356 -16.08 21.99 63.18
C PRO A 356 -15.42 20.79 63.87
N PRO A 357 -14.07 20.73 63.93
CA PRO A 357 -13.37 19.65 64.60
C PRO A 357 -13.84 19.56 66.07
N PRO A 358 -13.91 18.35 66.65
CA PRO A 358 -14.35 18.18 68.03
C PRO A 358 -13.49 19.03 68.95
N LEU A 359 -14.15 19.82 69.82
CA LEU A 359 -13.48 20.60 70.86
C LEU A 359 -12.71 19.62 71.76
N SER A 360 -11.40 19.83 71.84
CA SER A 360 -10.43 19.06 72.61
C SER A 360 -10.63 19.19 74.11
#